data_AF-A0AAN7FI49-F1
#
_entry.id   AF-A0AAN7FI49-F1
#
_cell.length_a   1.000
_cell.length_b   1.000
_cell.length_c   1.000
_cell.angle_alpha   90.00
_cell.angle_beta   90.00
_cell.angle_gamma   90.00
#
_symmetry.space_group_name_H-M   'P 1'
#
loop_
_entity.id
_entity.type
_entity.pdbx_description
1 polymer ?
#
loop_
_entity_poly.entity_id
_entity_poly.type
_entity_poly.pdbx_seq_one_letter_code
_entity_poly.pdbx_strand_id
1 'polypeptide(L)'
;MFAVVLLMGLLAIGWAYRAIRPPPPKICGSPGGPPITAPRIKLRDGRNLAYEEHGVPSQVAKYKIIFVHGLSACRHGPVILKSLPQEFIEELGLHILSFDKPGYGESDPHPKQTLKSLALDIEELVDQLELGSKFYVIGYSIGSHLVWGCLKYIPHRLAGVALLAPIINYCWQGLPPNLSTEAYYKQLPQDQWTVGIVHYIPWLTYLWNTQKWFPALSAVPGNRDIFSTRFRNNV
;
A
#
# COMPACT_ATOMS: atom_id res chain seq x y z
N MET A 1 -38.02 6.78 31.22
CA MET A 1 -37.27 7.79 30.43
C MET A 1 -35.76 7.57 30.52
N PHE A 2 -35.16 7.54 31.72
CA PHE A 2 -33.70 7.34 31.89
C PHE A 2 -33.15 6.04 31.25
N ALA A 3 -33.81 4.90 31.46
CA ALA A 3 -33.38 3.62 30.88
C ALA A 3 -33.43 3.59 29.33
N VAL A 4 -34.40 4.29 28.73
CA VAL A 4 -34.53 4.39 27.26
C VAL A 4 -33.41 5.28 26.70
N VAL A 5 -33.11 6.40 27.35
CA VAL A 5 -31.99 7.28 26.96
C VAL A 5 -30.65 6.54 27.09
N LEU A 6 -30.45 5.79 28.17
CA LEU A 6 -29.24 4.97 28.37
C LEU A 6 -29.09 3.90 27.27
N LEU A 7 -30.17 3.18 26.96
CA LEU A 7 -30.18 2.17 25.91
C LEU A 7 -29.86 2.78 24.53
N MET A 8 -30.48 3.91 24.18
CA MET A 8 -30.18 4.62 22.93
C MET A 8 -28.71 5.08 22.87
N GLY A 9 -28.16 5.55 23.99
CA GLY A 9 -26.74 5.89 24.09
C GLY A 9 -25.82 4.70 23.83
N LEU A 10 -26.10 3.55 24.46
CA LEU A 10 -25.31 2.32 24.24
C LEU A 10 -25.40 1.81 22.81
N LEU A 11 -26.59 1.86 22.20
CA LEU A 11 -26.79 1.48 20.80
C LEU A 11 -26.03 2.41 19.84
N ALA A 12 -26.05 3.72 20.10
CA ALA A 12 -25.31 4.70 19.32
C ALA A 12 -23.78 4.47 19.42
N ILE A 13 -23.26 4.20 20.63
CA ILE A 13 -21.84 3.85 20.84
C ILE A 13 -21.49 2.56 20.10
N GLY A 14 -22.34 1.53 20.21
CA GLY A 14 -22.13 0.25 19.52
C GLY A 14 -22.13 0.40 17.99
N TRP A 15 -23.02 1.23 17.46
CA TRP A 15 -23.05 1.57 16.03
C TRP A 15 -21.79 2.32 15.62
N ALA A 16 -21.40 3.38 16.35
CA ALA A 16 -20.20 4.15 16.06
C ALA A 16 -18.94 3.29 16.08
N TYR A 17 -18.81 2.41 17.07
CA TYR A 17 -17.70 1.46 17.18
C TYR A 17 -17.60 0.53 15.97
N ARG A 18 -18.74 0.05 15.45
CA ARG A 18 -18.76 -0.78 14.23
C ARG A 18 -18.47 0.04 12.98
N ALA A 19 -18.98 1.26 12.90
CA ALA A 19 -18.85 2.13 11.74
C ALA A 19 -17.38 2.55 11.48
N ILE A 20 -16.57 2.66 12.52
CA ILE A 20 -15.15 3.08 12.42
C ILE A 20 -14.17 1.92 12.22
N ARG A 21 -14.63 0.66 12.27
CA ARG A 21 -13.76 -0.51 12.17
C ARG A 21 -14.04 -1.32 10.91
N PRO A 22 -13.01 -1.69 10.15
CA PRO A 22 -13.20 -2.64 9.07
C PRO A 22 -13.69 -3.98 9.61
N PRO A 23 -14.47 -4.74 8.81
CA PRO A 23 -14.82 -6.11 9.16
C PRO A 23 -13.54 -6.94 9.34
N PRO A 24 -13.58 -7.99 10.18
CA PRO A 24 -12.46 -8.91 10.29
C PRO A 24 -12.04 -9.46 8.92
N PRO A 25 -10.73 -9.49 8.62
CA PRO A 25 -10.24 -10.00 7.34
C PRO A 25 -10.54 -11.50 7.20
N LYS A 26 -10.85 -11.93 5.98
CA LYS A 26 -11.00 -13.35 5.64
C LYS A 26 -9.63 -13.91 5.27
N ILE A 27 -9.07 -14.73 6.16
CA ILE A 27 -7.73 -15.30 5.98
C ILE A 27 -7.76 -16.37 4.89
N CYS A 28 -6.86 -16.27 3.91
CA CYS A 28 -6.77 -17.27 2.83
C CYS A 28 -6.42 -18.66 3.40
N GLY A 29 -7.16 -19.68 2.97
CA GLY A 29 -7.03 -21.06 3.44
C GLY A 29 -7.73 -21.37 4.77
N SER A 30 -8.34 -20.39 5.43
CA SER A 30 -9.19 -20.63 6.61
C SER A 30 -10.61 -21.05 6.22
N PRO A 31 -11.40 -21.70 7.10
CA PRO A 31 -12.80 -22.01 6.82
C PRO A 31 -13.61 -20.76 6.40
N GLY A 32 -14.16 -20.77 5.18
CA GLY A 32 -14.91 -19.63 4.62
C GLY A 32 -14.04 -18.48 4.08
N GLY A 33 -12.70 -18.65 4.11
CA GLY A 33 -11.74 -17.75 3.49
C GLY A 33 -11.50 -18.08 2.00
N PRO A 34 -10.86 -17.17 1.24
CA PRO A 34 -10.44 -17.43 -0.13
C PRO A 34 -9.43 -18.60 -0.21
N PRO A 35 -9.31 -19.27 -1.36
CA PRO A 35 -8.29 -20.29 -1.56
C PRO A 35 -6.89 -19.67 -1.61
N ILE A 36 -5.87 -20.49 -1.36
CA ILE A 36 -4.47 -20.14 -1.56
C ILE A 36 -4.07 -20.68 -2.94
N THR A 37 -3.62 -19.79 -3.80
CA THR A 37 -3.17 -20.10 -5.16
C THR A 37 -1.76 -19.56 -5.45
N ALA A 38 -1.29 -18.59 -4.66
CA ALA A 38 0.04 -18.01 -4.80
C ALA A 38 1.13 -18.83 -4.07
N PRO A 39 2.40 -18.76 -4.55
CA PRO A 39 3.55 -18.95 -3.68
C PRO A 39 3.50 -17.97 -2.50
N ARG A 40 3.82 -18.47 -1.31
CA ARG A 40 3.87 -17.66 -0.09
C ARG A 40 5.05 -18.06 0.76
N ILE A 41 5.64 -17.07 1.43
CA ILE A 41 6.58 -17.31 2.53
C ILE A 41 5.88 -17.12 3.86
N LYS A 42 6.35 -17.81 4.89
CA LYS A 42 5.89 -17.61 6.27
C LYS A 42 6.93 -16.79 7.02
N LEU A 43 6.53 -15.62 7.48
CA LEU A 43 7.35 -14.73 8.30
C LEU A 43 7.55 -15.31 9.71
N ARG A 44 8.57 -14.82 10.41
CA ARG A 44 8.90 -15.18 11.80
C ARG A 44 7.76 -14.97 12.77
N ASP A 45 6.90 -13.98 12.52
CA ASP A 45 5.73 -13.70 13.35
C ASP A 45 4.51 -14.58 13.02
N GLY A 46 4.67 -15.51 12.07
CA GLY A 46 3.67 -16.50 11.67
C GLY A 46 2.77 -16.07 10.52
N ARG A 47 2.79 -14.80 10.10
CA ARG A 47 2.04 -14.31 8.93
C ARG A 47 2.62 -14.86 7.64
N ASN A 48 1.79 -15.01 6.62
CA ASN A 48 2.21 -15.36 5.27
C ASN A 48 2.24 -14.11 4.37
N LEU A 49 3.27 -13.99 3.53
CA LEU A 49 3.28 -13.04 2.42
C LEU A 49 3.23 -13.78 1.08
N ALA A 50 2.23 -13.45 0.28
CA ALA A 50 2.13 -13.92 -1.09
C ALA A 50 2.97 -13.07 -2.03
N TYR A 51 3.64 -13.72 -2.97
CA TYR A 51 4.56 -13.06 -3.90
C TYR A 51 4.48 -13.66 -5.30
N GLU A 52 5.09 -12.95 -6.24
CA GLU A 52 5.24 -13.36 -7.63
C GLU A 52 6.56 -12.82 -8.17
N GLU A 53 7.32 -13.69 -8.81
CA GLU A 53 8.62 -13.41 -9.42
C GLU A 53 8.46 -13.21 -10.93
N HIS A 54 9.19 -12.22 -11.47
CA HIS A 54 9.13 -11.84 -12.87
C HIS A 54 10.53 -11.56 -13.42
N GLY A 55 10.70 -11.68 -14.73
CA GLY A 55 11.98 -11.46 -15.42
C GLY A 55 12.90 -12.67 -15.35
N VAL A 56 14.21 -12.44 -15.29
CA VAL A 56 15.20 -13.53 -15.30
C VAL A 56 15.29 -14.23 -13.93
N PRO A 57 15.73 -15.50 -13.86
CA PRO A 57 15.94 -16.19 -12.60
C PRO A 57 16.90 -15.42 -11.66
N SER A 58 16.61 -15.43 -10.36
CA SER A 58 17.33 -14.61 -9.38
C SER A 58 18.84 -14.93 -9.30
N GLN A 59 19.24 -16.14 -9.66
CA GLN A 59 20.64 -16.60 -9.65
C GLN A 59 21.49 -15.97 -10.75
N VAL A 60 20.88 -15.59 -11.88
CA VAL A 60 21.55 -14.95 -13.03
C VAL A 60 21.23 -13.46 -13.16
N ALA A 61 20.36 -12.95 -12.30
CA ALA A 61 19.92 -11.57 -12.31
C ALA A 61 21.05 -10.60 -11.94
N LYS A 62 21.20 -9.54 -12.73
CA LYS A 62 22.09 -8.41 -12.45
C LYS A 62 21.46 -7.45 -11.43
N TYR A 63 20.15 -7.24 -11.54
CA TYR A 63 19.41 -6.34 -10.66
C TYR A 63 18.19 -7.06 -10.07
N LYS A 64 18.09 -7.04 -8.74
CA LYS A 64 16.96 -7.60 -8.00
C LYS A 64 16.13 -6.48 -7.43
N ILE A 65 14.86 -6.44 -7.83
CA ILE A 65 13.95 -5.32 -7.61
C ILE A 65 12.74 -5.82 -6.84
N ILE A 66 12.46 -5.18 -5.70
CA ILE A 66 11.21 -5.40 -4.96
C ILE A 66 10.22 -4.32 -5.37
N PHE A 67 9.13 -4.74 -6.02
CA PHE A 67 8.08 -3.84 -6.48
C PHE A 67 6.92 -3.79 -5.49
N VAL A 68 6.66 -2.60 -4.95
CA VAL A 68 5.57 -2.33 -4.00
C VAL A 68 4.38 -1.73 -4.73
N HIS A 69 3.29 -2.51 -4.82
CA HIS A 69 2.08 -2.14 -5.56
C HIS A 69 1.31 -0.95 -4.98
N GLY A 70 0.49 -0.31 -5.81
CA GLY A 70 -0.36 0.83 -5.47
C GLY A 70 -1.69 0.47 -4.78
N LEU A 71 -2.60 1.44 -4.74
CA LEU A 71 -3.93 1.30 -4.13
C LEU A 71 -4.77 0.36 -5.02
N SER A 72 -5.57 -0.51 -4.39
CA SER A 72 -6.43 -1.49 -5.09
C SER A 72 -5.71 -2.48 -6.03
N ALA A 73 -4.37 -2.50 -6.01
CA ALA A 73 -3.55 -3.48 -6.72
C ALA A 73 -3.14 -4.64 -5.80
N CYS A 74 -2.42 -5.60 -6.35
CA CYS A 74 -1.83 -6.74 -5.65
C CYS A 74 -0.46 -7.07 -6.28
N ARG A 75 0.12 -8.24 -5.96
CA ARG A 75 1.34 -8.76 -6.57
C ARG A 75 1.28 -8.81 -8.10
N HIS A 76 0.11 -9.04 -8.68
CA HIS A 76 -0.04 -9.28 -10.11
C HIS A 76 0.26 -8.06 -10.98
N GLY A 77 0.99 -8.31 -12.07
CA GLY A 77 1.23 -7.37 -13.16
C GLY A 77 1.75 -6.00 -12.71
N PRO A 78 2.93 -5.92 -12.02
CA PRO A 78 3.65 -4.68 -11.76
C PRO A 78 3.60 -3.76 -12.97
N VAL A 79 3.29 -2.47 -12.75
CA VAL A 79 3.11 -1.52 -13.86
C VAL A 79 4.32 -1.47 -14.79
N ILE A 80 5.51 -1.68 -14.23
CA ILE A 80 6.77 -1.73 -14.99
C ILE A 80 6.80 -2.86 -16.02
N LEU A 81 6.20 -4.02 -15.74
CA LEU A 81 6.17 -5.16 -16.68
C LEU A 81 5.20 -4.91 -17.83
N LYS A 82 4.14 -4.14 -17.62
CA LYS A 82 3.18 -3.79 -18.68
C LYS A 82 3.73 -2.71 -19.62
N SER A 83 4.73 -1.96 -19.16
CA SER A 83 5.27 -0.80 -19.88
C SER A 83 6.63 -1.06 -20.53
N LEU A 84 7.30 -2.17 -20.22
CA LEU A 84 8.60 -2.53 -20.76
C LEU A 84 8.49 -3.79 -21.63
N PRO A 85 9.13 -3.83 -22.81
CA PRO A 85 9.27 -5.06 -23.58
C PRO A 85 9.99 -6.14 -22.77
N GLN A 86 9.61 -7.40 -22.95
CA GLN A 86 10.21 -8.54 -22.25
C GLN A 86 11.71 -8.64 -22.54
N GLU A 87 12.12 -8.38 -23.79
CA GLU A 87 13.50 -8.42 -24.23
C GLU A 87 14.37 -7.41 -23.46
N PHE A 88 13.80 -6.26 -23.10
CA PHE A 88 14.50 -5.23 -22.33
C PHE A 88 14.72 -5.65 -20.87
N ILE A 89 13.75 -6.37 -20.28
CA ILE A 89 13.87 -6.93 -18.92
C ILE A 89 14.98 -7.98 -18.89
N GLU A 90 15.05 -8.82 -19.92
CA GLU A 90 16.06 -9.88 -20.07
C GLU A 90 17.45 -9.32 -20.34
N GLU A 91 17.59 -8.37 -21.28
CA GLU A 91 18.87 -7.73 -21.63
C GLU A 91 19.50 -7.02 -20.42
N LEU A 92 18.68 -6.34 -19.62
CA LEU A 92 19.14 -5.70 -18.39
C LEU A 92 19.39 -6.70 -17.24
N GLY A 93 18.93 -7.95 -17.37
CA GLY A 93 19.03 -8.97 -16.34
C GLY A 93 18.24 -8.63 -15.08
N LEU A 94 17.00 -8.15 -15.25
CA LEU A 94 16.12 -7.75 -14.15
C LEU A 94 15.39 -8.97 -13.57
N HIS A 95 15.46 -9.12 -12.25
CA HIS A 95 14.59 -9.98 -11.47
C HIS A 95 13.68 -9.12 -10.60
N ILE A 96 12.39 -9.17 -10.86
CA ILE A 96 11.40 -8.32 -10.21
C ILE A 96 10.54 -9.20 -9.31
N LEU A 97 10.67 -9.01 -8.00
CA LEU A 97 9.79 -9.60 -7.01
C LEU A 97 8.67 -8.62 -6.67
N SER A 98 7.44 -9.05 -6.87
CA SER A 98 6.24 -8.34 -6.43
C SER A 98 5.57 -9.13 -5.32
N PHE A 99 4.97 -8.44 -4.35
CA PHE A 99 4.31 -9.11 -3.23
C PHE A 99 3.04 -8.40 -2.84
N ASP A 100 2.12 -9.17 -2.26
CA ASP A 100 0.91 -8.65 -1.64
C ASP A 100 1.29 -8.02 -0.30
N LYS A 101 1.09 -6.70 -0.16
CA LYS A 101 1.25 -6.03 1.14
C LYS A 101 0.34 -6.69 2.20
N PRO A 102 0.66 -6.63 3.51
CA PRO A 102 -0.18 -7.23 4.53
C PRO A 102 -1.66 -6.79 4.42
N GLY A 103 -2.57 -7.75 4.35
CA GLY A 103 -4.01 -7.52 4.18
C GLY A 103 -4.48 -7.31 2.73
N TYR A 104 -3.59 -7.46 1.75
CA TYR A 104 -3.92 -7.48 0.32
C TYR A 104 -3.77 -8.89 -0.24
N GLY A 105 -4.51 -9.16 -1.32
CA GLY A 105 -4.42 -10.42 -2.07
C GLY A 105 -4.47 -11.64 -1.16
N GLU A 106 -3.39 -12.42 -1.17
CA GLU A 106 -3.28 -13.67 -0.40
C GLU A 106 -2.30 -13.58 0.79
N SER A 107 -1.83 -12.37 1.12
CA SER A 107 -1.03 -12.09 2.31
C SER A 107 -1.88 -11.93 3.55
N ASP A 108 -1.37 -12.43 4.67
CA ASP A 108 -2.04 -12.28 5.95
C ASP A 108 -2.07 -10.79 6.39
N PRO A 109 -3.16 -10.36 7.04
CA PRO A 109 -3.29 -9.02 7.58
C PRO A 109 -2.30 -8.79 8.73
N HIS A 110 -1.85 -7.55 8.88
CA HIS A 110 -1.05 -7.13 10.03
C HIS A 110 -1.74 -5.98 10.78
N PRO A 111 -2.64 -6.28 11.74
CA PRO A 111 -3.42 -5.24 12.44
C PRO A 111 -2.58 -4.25 13.26
N LYS A 112 -1.36 -4.65 13.63
CA LYS A 112 -0.38 -3.82 14.37
C LYS A 112 0.73 -3.30 13.45
N GLN A 113 0.47 -3.21 12.15
CA GLN A 113 1.46 -2.78 11.17
C GLN A 113 2.02 -1.41 11.52
N THR A 114 3.33 -1.28 11.35
CA THR A 114 4.07 -0.03 11.44
C THR A 114 4.94 0.11 10.20
N LEU A 115 5.44 1.33 9.93
CA LEU A 115 6.44 1.53 8.87
C LEU A 115 7.70 0.67 9.09
N LYS A 116 8.05 0.39 10.36
CA LYS A 116 9.19 -0.47 10.69
C LYS A 116 8.90 -1.92 10.38
N SER A 117 7.78 -2.47 10.87
CA SER A 117 7.46 -3.88 10.61
C SER A 117 7.28 -4.16 9.13
N LEU A 118 6.67 -3.23 8.38
CA LEU A 118 6.52 -3.39 6.95
C LEU A 118 7.86 -3.35 6.17
N ALA A 119 8.85 -2.58 6.64
CA ALA A 119 10.20 -2.61 6.07
C ALA A 119 10.92 -3.92 6.39
N LEU A 120 10.76 -4.43 7.62
CA LEU A 120 11.33 -5.71 8.05
C LEU A 120 10.68 -6.90 7.33
N ASP A 121 9.38 -6.80 7.01
CA ASP A 121 8.68 -7.79 6.18
C ASP A 121 9.35 -7.95 4.80
N ILE A 122 9.79 -6.84 4.18
CA ILE A 122 10.54 -6.90 2.90
C ILE A 122 11.94 -7.50 3.10
N GLU A 123 12.64 -7.09 4.16
CA GLU A 123 13.96 -7.65 4.46
C GLU A 123 13.89 -9.17 4.64
N GLU A 124 12.93 -9.64 5.41
CA GLU A 124 12.69 -11.06 5.63
C GLU A 124 12.27 -11.79 4.36
N LEU A 125 11.43 -11.16 3.52
CA LEU A 125 11.05 -11.69 2.22
C LEU A 125 12.26 -11.92 1.31
N VAL A 126 13.15 -10.94 1.24
CA VAL A 126 14.39 -11.02 0.45
C VAL A 126 15.33 -12.09 1.01
N ASP A 127 15.46 -12.17 2.34
CA ASP A 127 16.32 -13.15 2.99
C ASP A 127 15.85 -14.58 2.76
N GLN A 128 14.55 -14.85 2.93
CA GLN A 128 13.99 -16.18 2.74
C GLN A 128 14.02 -16.64 1.27
N LEU A 129 13.93 -15.70 0.32
CA LEU A 129 14.05 -15.97 -1.11
C LEU A 129 15.50 -15.90 -1.62
N GLU A 130 16.47 -15.75 -0.72
CA GLU A 130 17.91 -15.73 -1.03
C GLU A 130 18.28 -14.72 -2.12
N LEU A 131 17.59 -13.57 -2.15
CA LEU A 131 17.80 -12.53 -3.15
C LEU A 131 19.09 -11.72 -2.89
N GLY A 132 19.84 -12.04 -1.85
CA GLY A 132 21.16 -11.51 -1.57
C GLY A 132 21.17 -10.31 -0.61
N SER A 133 22.36 -9.76 -0.40
CA SER A 133 22.59 -8.78 0.67
C SER A 133 22.01 -7.40 0.36
N LYS A 134 21.96 -6.99 -0.91
CA LYS A 134 21.39 -5.72 -1.35
C LYS A 134 20.44 -5.86 -2.53
N PHE A 135 19.38 -5.06 -2.53
CA PHE A 135 18.35 -5.05 -3.56
C PHE A 135 17.82 -3.63 -3.81
N TYR A 136 17.11 -3.45 -4.91
CA TYR A 136 16.42 -2.20 -5.24
C TYR A 136 14.96 -2.27 -4.81
N VAL A 137 14.37 -1.14 -4.43
CA VAL A 137 12.94 -1.07 -4.12
C VAL A 137 12.26 -0.02 -4.98
N ILE A 138 11.18 -0.41 -5.65
CA ILE A 138 10.33 0.49 -6.43
C ILE A 138 8.97 0.58 -5.77
N GLY A 139 8.56 1.78 -5.37
CA GLY A 139 7.23 2.04 -4.83
C GLY A 139 6.36 2.78 -5.82
N TYR A 140 5.21 2.21 -6.18
CA TYR A 140 4.24 2.85 -7.06
C TYR A 140 3.08 3.45 -6.27
N SER A 141 2.77 4.73 -6.47
CA SER A 141 1.63 5.42 -5.82
C SER A 141 1.70 5.27 -4.30
N ILE A 142 0.65 4.75 -3.63
CA ILE A 142 0.65 4.48 -2.18
C ILE A 142 1.74 3.50 -1.74
N GLY A 143 2.27 2.66 -2.66
CA GLY A 143 3.43 1.80 -2.40
C GLY A 143 4.70 2.58 -2.02
N SER A 144 4.79 3.86 -2.40
CA SER A 144 5.89 4.75 -2.00
C SER A 144 6.02 4.93 -0.48
N HIS A 145 4.93 4.85 0.29
CA HIS A 145 4.98 4.94 1.76
C HIS A 145 5.89 3.87 2.37
N LEU A 146 5.91 2.69 1.76
CA LEU A 146 6.74 1.58 2.20
C LEU A 146 8.23 1.87 1.97
N VAL A 147 8.56 2.43 0.81
CA VAL A 147 9.94 2.77 0.44
C VAL A 147 10.58 3.72 1.46
N TRP A 148 9.83 4.69 1.99
CA TRP A 148 10.29 5.55 3.08
C TRP A 148 10.62 4.77 4.36
N GLY A 149 9.82 3.75 4.68
CA GLY A 149 10.12 2.80 5.75
C GLY A 149 11.41 2.05 5.50
N CYS A 150 11.62 1.54 4.28
CA CYS A 150 12.85 0.86 3.90
C CYS A 150 14.09 1.75 4.06
N LEU A 151 14.03 2.99 3.55
CA LEU A 151 15.10 3.97 3.69
C LEU A 151 15.44 4.26 5.15
N LYS A 152 14.43 4.28 6.04
CA LYS A 152 14.63 4.57 7.46
C LYS A 152 15.15 3.37 8.24
N TYR A 153 14.65 2.17 7.99
CA TYR A 153 14.84 1.02 8.88
C TYR A 153 15.79 -0.05 8.33
N ILE A 154 15.91 -0.18 7.01
CA ILE A 154 16.81 -1.15 6.37
C ILE A 154 17.72 -0.51 5.30
N PRO A 155 18.26 0.72 5.47
CA PRO A 155 19.05 1.37 4.43
C PRO A 155 20.28 0.56 4.01
N HIS A 156 20.84 -0.23 4.93
CA HIS A 156 21.98 -1.11 4.68
C HIS A 156 21.70 -2.23 3.67
N ARG A 157 20.43 -2.58 3.47
CA ARG A 157 19.96 -3.58 2.48
C ARG A 157 19.65 -2.98 1.11
N LEU A 158 19.65 -1.66 0.96
CA LEU A 158 19.23 -1.01 -0.27
C LEU A 158 20.42 -0.73 -1.18
N ALA A 159 20.36 -1.23 -2.41
CA ALA A 159 21.23 -0.82 -3.51
C ALA A 159 20.74 0.51 -4.14
N GLY A 160 19.43 0.75 -4.10
CA GLY A 160 18.80 1.97 -4.59
C GLY A 160 17.29 1.92 -4.42
N VAL A 161 16.64 3.07 -4.60
CA VAL A 161 15.17 3.17 -4.54
C VAL A 161 14.63 4.02 -5.69
N ALA A 162 13.40 3.72 -6.12
CA ALA A 162 12.66 4.58 -7.04
C ALA A 162 11.22 4.78 -6.55
N LEU A 163 10.72 6.00 -6.70
CA LEU A 163 9.35 6.37 -6.37
C LEU A 163 8.62 6.72 -7.67
N LEU A 164 7.63 5.90 -8.04
CA LEU A 164 6.85 6.08 -9.26
C LEU A 164 5.48 6.68 -8.91
N ALA A 165 5.25 7.91 -9.36
CA ALA A 165 4.04 8.68 -9.04
C ALA A 165 3.69 8.65 -7.54
N PRO A 166 4.63 9.01 -6.63
CA PRO A 166 4.44 8.79 -5.19
C PRO A 166 3.29 9.62 -4.65
N ILE A 167 2.64 9.09 -3.62
CA ILE A 167 1.86 9.93 -2.73
C ILE A 167 2.83 10.63 -1.77
N ILE A 168 2.52 11.88 -1.42
CA ILE A 168 3.35 12.69 -0.52
C ILE A 168 2.57 13.01 0.75
N ASN A 169 3.28 13.11 1.87
CA ASN A 169 2.72 13.67 3.10
C ASN A 169 2.99 15.17 3.13
N TYR A 170 1.94 15.97 2.99
CA TYR A 170 1.99 17.42 2.98
C TYR A 170 2.47 18.04 4.31
N CYS A 171 2.53 17.25 5.39
CA CYS A 171 2.99 17.66 6.71
C CYS A 171 4.44 17.26 7.01
N TRP A 172 5.21 16.79 6.02
CA TRP A 172 6.63 16.49 6.23
C TRP A 172 7.46 17.73 6.50
N GLN A 173 8.20 17.71 7.61
CA GLN A 173 9.06 18.82 8.05
C GLN A 173 10.21 19.14 7.08
N GLY A 174 10.58 18.21 6.19
CA GLY A 174 11.64 18.41 5.20
C GLY A 174 11.20 19.12 3.91
N LEU A 175 9.91 19.42 3.74
CA LEU A 175 9.39 20.11 2.56
C LEU A 175 9.13 21.59 2.87
N PRO A 176 9.44 22.52 1.95
CA PRO A 176 9.12 23.94 2.13
C PRO A 176 7.61 24.13 2.39
N PRO A 177 7.21 24.80 3.49
CA PRO A 177 5.79 24.91 3.86
C PRO A 177 4.92 25.51 2.76
N ASN A 178 5.42 26.53 2.06
CA ASN A 178 4.72 27.16 0.95
C ASN A 178 4.42 26.17 -0.19
N LEU A 179 5.39 25.33 -0.57
CA LEU A 179 5.21 24.32 -1.61
C LEU A 179 4.28 23.20 -1.16
N SER A 180 4.38 22.76 0.10
CA SER A 180 3.46 21.77 0.67
C SER A 180 2.03 22.28 0.68
N THR A 181 1.83 23.53 1.11
CA THR A 181 0.51 24.18 1.11
C THR A 181 -0.05 24.34 -0.30
N GLU A 182 0.75 24.83 -1.25
CA GLU A 182 0.34 24.96 -2.65
C GLU A 182 -0.05 23.60 -3.24
N ALA A 183 0.78 22.57 -3.06
CA ALA A 183 0.51 21.23 -3.55
C ALA A 183 -0.73 20.60 -2.87
N TYR A 184 -0.95 20.89 -1.59
CA TYR A 184 -2.13 20.41 -0.86
C TYR A 184 -3.42 20.96 -1.48
N TYR A 185 -3.47 22.27 -1.75
CA TYR A 185 -4.64 22.93 -2.33
C TYR A 185 -4.85 22.67 -3.83
N LYS A 186 -3.89 22.04 -4.52
CA LYS A 186 -4.10 21.54 -5.90
C LYS A 186 -4.95 20.27 -5.96
N GLN A 187 -5.15 19.57 -4.84
CA GLN A 187 -6.00 18.39 -4.77
C GLN A 187 -7.49 18.76 -4.85
N LEU A 188 -8.33 17.79 -5.21
CA LEU A 188 -9.78 17.94 -5.10
C LEU A 188 -10.20 18.16 -3.63
N PRO A 189 -11.27 18.92 -3.35
CA PRO A 189 -11.70 19.20 -1.96
C PRO A 189 -11.89 17.93 -1.10
N GLN A 190 -12.45 16.86 -1.67
CA GLN A 190 -12.62 15.59 -0.95
C GLN A 190 -11.29 14.89 -0.60
N ASP A 191 -10.25 15.08 -1.41
CA ASP A 191 -8.93 14.50 -1.14
C ASP A 191 -8.23 15.29 -0.05
N GLN A 192 -8.37 16.63 -0.06
CA GLN A 192 -7.93 17.49 1.03
C GLN A 192 -8.55 17.04 2.37
N TRP A 193 -9.87 16.85 2.41
CA TRP A 193 -10.55 16.34 3.61
C TRP A 193 -10.06 14.96 4.02
N THR A 194 -9.87 14.06 3.06
CA THR A 194 -9.37 12.70 3.34
C THR A 194 -7.97 12.73 3.94
N VAL A 195 -7.06 13.51 3.37
CA VAL A 195 -5.70 13.71 3.91
C VAL A 195 -5.77 14.29 5.32
N GLY A 196 -6.65 15.28 5.55
CA GLY A 196 -6.88 15.86 6.88
C GLY A 196 -7.33 14.81 7.90
N ILE A 197 -8.28 13.95 7.55
CA ILE A 197 -8.78 12.89 8.44
C ILE A 197 -7.70 11.87 8.75
N VAL A 198 -6.96 11.42 7.73
CA VAL A 198 -5.84 10.49 7.93
C VAL A 198 -4.76 11.09 8.84
N HIS A 199 -4.53 12.41 8.76
CA HIS A 199 -3.52 13.09 9.58
C HIS A 199 -3.97 13.32 11.03
N TYR A 200 -5.15 13.91 11.24
CA TYR A 200 -5.57 14.36 12.58
C TYR A 200 -6.38 13.32 13.36
N ILE A 201 -7.14 12.46 12.66
CA ILE A 201 -8.09 11.53 13.27
C ILE A 201 -8.09 10.18 12.51
N PRO A 202 -6.92 9.51 12.41
CA PRO A 202 -6.75 8.32 11.56
C PRO A 202 -7.68 7.16 11.88
N TRP A 203 -8.20 7.07 13.10
CA TRP A 203 -9.17 6.03 13.50
C TRP A 203 -10.53 6.18 12.80
N LEU A 204 -10.83 7.32 12.17
CA LEU A 204 -12.02 7.54 11.35
C LEU A 204 -11.81 7.19 9.87
N THR A 205 -10.59 6.82 9.45
CA THR A 205 -10.26 6.61 8.03
C THR A 205 -11.16 5.56 7.37
N TYR A 206 -11.47 4.47 8.06
CA TYR A 206 -12.35 3.44 7.53
C TYR A 206 -13.77 3.97 7.30
N LEU A 207 -14.35 4.63 8.32
CA LEU A 207 -15.68 5.22 8.23
C LEU A 207 -15.73 6.24 7.08
N TRP A 208 -14.74 7.13 7.01
CA TRP A 208 -14.66 8.18 5.99
C TRP A 208 -14.68 7.63 4.55
N ASN A 209 -13.98 6.52 4.32
CA ASN A 209 -13.88 5.91 3.00
C ASN A 209 -15.03 4.94 2.66
N THR A 210 -15.89 4.58 3.63
CA THR A 210 -16.99 3.61 3.42
C THR A 210 -18.38 4.21 3.54
N GLN A 211 -18.51 5.39 4.15
CA GLN A 211 -19.75 6.16 4.15
C GLN A 211 -20.17 6.59 2.73
N LYS A 212 -21.46 6.92 2.56
CA LYS A 212 -22.07 7.28 1.26
C LYS A 212 -22.67 8.70 1.21
N TRP A 213 -22.49 9.48 2.26
CA TRP A 213 -23.05 10.83 2.41
C TRP A 213 -22.23 11.90 1.70
N PHE A 214 -20.91 11.71 1.62
CA PHE A 214 -19.99 12.63 0.95
C PHE A 214 -18.97 11.87 0.08
N PRO A 215 -18.38 12.52 -0.94
CA PRO A 215 -17.32 11.89 -1.72
C PRO A 215 -16.12 11.50 -0.84
N ALA A 216 -15.71 10.23 -0.93
CA ALA A 216 -14.47 9.73 -0.31
C ALA A 216 -13.24 10.13 -1.15
N LEU A 217 -12.07 9.58 -0.80
CA LEU A 217 -10.84 9.73 -1.60
C LEU A 217 -11.14 9.42 -3.08
N SER A 218 -10.90 10.38 -3.96
CA SER A 218 -11.25 10.36 -5.38
C SER A 218 -10.65 9.17 -6.15
N ALA A 219 -9.51 8.66 -5.70
CA ALA A 219 -8.84 7.48 -6.26
C ALA A 219 -9.61 6.17 -6.00
N VAL A 220 -10.43 6.09 -4.94
CA VAL A 220 -11.20 4.88 -4.60
C VAL A 220 -12.29 4.57 -5.64
N PRO A 221 -13.17 5.52 -6.02
CA PRO A 221 -14.13 5.29 -7.10
C PRO A 221 -13.51 5.42 -8.51
N GLY A 222 -12.21 5.75 -8.62
CA GLY A 222 -11.56 5.97 -9.91
C GLY A 222 -12.02 7.26 -10.61
N ASN A 223 -12.25 8.35 -9.87
CA ASN A 223 -12.67 9.62 -10.44
C ASN A 223 -11.58 10.17 -11.39
N ARG A 224 -11.93 10.42 -12.65
CA ARG A 224 -10.98 10.89 -13.67
C ARG A 224 -10.52 12.34 -13.46
N ASP A 225 -11.23 13.13 -12.66
CA ASP A 225 -10.89 14.53 -12.37
C ASP A 225 -9.59 14.70 -11.58
N ILE A 226 -9.05 13.61 -11.02
CA ILE A 226 -7.72 13.59 -10.41
C ILE A 226 -6.60 13.81 -11.44
N PHE A 227 -6.88 13.51 -12.71
CA PHE A 227 -5.89 13.63 -13.77
C PHE A 227 -5.87 15.06 -14.32
N SER A 228 -4.67 15.48 -14.75
CA SER A 228 -4.51 16.75 -15.45
C SER A 228 -5.50 16.84 -16.62
N THR A 229 -5.99 18.05 -16.90
CA THR A 229 -6.90 18.30 -18.03
C THR A 229 -6.32 17.80 -19.35
N ARG A 230 -4.99 17.93 -19.55
CA ARG A 230 -4.30 17.39 -20.72
C ARG A 230 -4.42 15.87 -20.82
N PHE A 231 -4.34 15.15 -19.71
CA PHE A 231 -4.52 13.70 -19.72
C PHE A 231 -5.98 13.34 -20.00
N ARG A 232 -6.94 13.98 -19.31
CA ARG A 232 -8.38 13.74 -19.50
C ARG A 232 -8.84 13.93 -20.95
N ASN A 233 -8.27 14.87 -21.68
CA ASN A 233 -8.64 15.14 -23.07
C ASN A 233 -8.04 14.15 -24.09
N ASN A 234 -7.11 13.29 -23.68
CA ASN A 234 -6.37 12.37 -24.56
C ASN A 234 -6.69 10.88 -24.32
N VAL A 235 -7.67 10.57 -23.46
CA VAL A 235 -8.16 9.21 -23.16
C VAL A 235 -9.66 9.19 -23.05
#